data_AF-A0A7R9G8Y1-F1
#
_entry.id   AF-A0A7R9G8Y1-F1
#
_cell.length_a   1.000
_cell.length_b   1.000
_cell.length_c   1.000
_cell.angle_alpha   90.00
_cell.angle_beta   90.00
_cell.angle_gamma   90.00
#
_symmetry.space_group_name_H-M   'P 1'
#
loop_
_entity.id
_entity.type
_entity.pdbx_description
1 polymer ?
#
loop_
_entity_poly.entity_id
_entity_poly.type
_entity_poly.pdbx_seq_one_letter_code
_entity_poly.pdbx_strand_id
1 'polypeptide(L)'
;MDSEYSQARYMQQMMLDSDAMANYSMAMLAAQGMSFVPTNIARAGQPPQSKYAQLLQVIEEISKDIRPSYAGSKNAAERLKRGITNARILVRECLIETERSARQ
;
A
#
# COMPACT_ATOMS: atom_id res chain seq x y z
N MET A 1 36.83 -25.84 10.49
CA MET A 1 35.56 -25.80 11.22
C MET A 1 35.01 -24.37 11.16
N ASP A 2 34.98 -23.72 9.97
CA ASP A 2 34.96 -22.24 9.94
C ASP A 2 34.22 -21.62 8.73
N SER A 3 33.43 -22.40 7.96
CA SER A 3 32.67 -21.86 6.82
C SER A 3 31.19 -21.63 7.16
N GLU A 4 30.56 -22.58 7.85
CA GLU A 4 29.13 -22.49 8.22
C GLU A 4 28.83 -21.39 9.24
N TYR A 5 29.77 -21.09 10.16
CA TYR A 5 29.64 -19.97 11.11
C TYR A 5 29.70 -18.60 10.42
N SER A 6 30.44 -18.48 9.32
CA SER A 6 30.48 -17.26 8.51
C SER A 6 29.15 -17.06 7.78
N GLN A 7 28.60 -18.14 7.20
CA GLN A 7 27.31 -18.11 6.50
C GLN A 7 26.14 -17.77 7.43
N ALA A 8 26.14 -18.31 8.66
CA ALA A 8 25.14 -17.96 9.68
C ALA A 8 25.23 -16.48 10.09
N ARG A 9 26.44 -15.90 10.18
CA ARG A 9 26.62 -14.46 10.44
C ARG A 9 26.15 -13.58 9.29
N TYR A 10 26.40 -13.97 8.04
CA TYR A 10 25.87 -13.23 6.88
C TYR A 10 24.34 -13.30 6.79
N MET A 11 23.74 -14.45 7.10
CA MET A 11 22.28 -14.59 7.18
C MET A 11 21.69 -13.80 8.35
N GLN A 12 22.37 -13.76 9.49
CA GLN A 12 21.93 -12.98 10.64
C GLN A 12 22.10 -11.47 10.41
N GLN A 13 23.12 -11.06 9.65
CA GLN A 13 23.30 -9.68 9.22
C GLN A 13 22.22 -9.25 8.20
N MET A 14 21.86 -10.11 7.24
CA MET A 14 20.74 -9.84 6.32
C MET A 14 19.37 -9.75 7.01
N MET A 15 19.18 -10.38 8.17
CA MET A 15 17.95 -10.24 8.97
C MET A 15 17.92 -8.97 9.84
N LEU A 16 19.06 -8.33 10.09
CA LEU A 16 19.11 -7.07 10.85
C LEU A 16 18.79 -5.84 9.98
N ASP A 17 18.95 -5.93 8.66
CA ASP A 17 18.55 -4.90 7.71
C ASP A 17 17.12 -5.16 7.17
N SER A 18 16.12 -4.70 7.92
CA SER A 18 14.69 -4.86 7.57
C SER A 18 14.32 -4.29 6.19
N ASP A 19 15.08 -3.32 5.67
CA ASP A 19 14.86 -2.71 4.35
C ASP A 19 15.34 -3.60 3.19
N ALA A 20 16.28 -4.53 3.43
CA ALA A 20 16.83 -5.41 2.39
C ALA A 20 15.95 -6.64 2.11
N MET A 21 15.26 -7.19 3.12
CA MET A 21 14.33 -8.32 2.95
C MET A 21 13.13 -7.97 2.05
N ALA A 22 12.67 -6.71 2.07
CA ALA A 22 11.59 -6.24 1.21
C ALA A 22 11.99 -6.26 -0.28
N ASN A 23 13.24 -5.88 -0.59
CA ASN A 23 13.75 -5.86 -1.96
C ASN A 23 14.13 -7.27 -2.48
N TYR A 24 14.61 -8.17 -1.62
CA TYR A 24 14.94 -9.55 -2.01
C TYR A 24 13.70 -10.40 -2.32
N SER A 25 12.59 -10.20 -1.60
CA SER A 25 11.31 -10.84 -1.92
C SER A 25 10.83 -10.51 -3.34
N MET A 26 11.01 -9.25 -3.77
CA MET A 26 10.63 -8.78 -5.10
C MET A 26 11.52 -9.35 -6.22
N ALA A 27 12.83 -9.52 -5.96
CA ALA A 27 13.78 -10.04 -6.95
C ALA A 27 13.63 -11.56 -7.18
N MET A 28 13.26 -12.33 -6.16
CA MET A 28 13.12 -13.79 -6.29
C MET A 28 11.86 -14.19 -7.08
N LEU A 29 10.79 -13.37 -7.04
CA LEU A 29 9.55 -13.61 -7.79
C LEU A 29 9.69 -13.31 -9.29
N ALA A 30 10.60 -12.39 -9.67
CA ALA A 30 10.84 -12.03 -11.08
C ALA A 30 11.63 -13.10 -11.86
N ALA A 31 12.39 -13.96 -11.16
CA ALA A 31 13.21 -15.01 -11.77
C ALA A 31 12.42 -16.28 -12.16
N GLN A 32 11.20 -16.45 -11.65
CA GLN A 32 10.32 -17.56 -11.99
C GLN A 32 9.14 -17.02 -12.79
N GLY A 33 9.19 -17.18 -14.11
CA GLY A 33 8.14 -16.76 -15.05
C GLY A 33 6.82 -17.51 -14.86
N MET A 34 6.12 -17.22 -13.76
CA MET A 34 4.77 -17.72 -13.46
C MET A 34 3.75 -16.61 -13.66
N SER A 35 3.07 -16.69 -14.79
CA SER A 35 1.84 -15.98 -15.11
C SER A 35 0.68 -16.52 -14.27
N PHE A 36 0.30 -15.82 -13.19
CA PHE A 36 -1.08 -15.70 -12.70
C PHE A 36 -1.11 -14.67 -11.56
N VAL A 37 -1.59 -13.45 -11.82
CA VAL A 37 -1.87 -12.46 -10.78
C VAL A 37 -3.36 -12.55 -10.43
N PRO A 38 -3.76 -13.16 -9.30
CA PRO A 38 -5.00 -12.76 -8.66
C PRO A 38 -4.74 -11.38 -8.03
N THR A 39 -5.52 -10.40 -8.46
CA THR A 39 -5.37 -8.95 -8.30
C THR A 39 -5.47 -8.42 -6.86
N ASN A 40 -5.16 -9.21 -5.83
CA ASN A 40 -5.56 -8.88 -4.46
C ASN A 40 -4.47 -9.01 -3.36
N ILE A 41 -3.19 -9.24 -3.70
CA ILE A 41 -2.11 -9.41 -2.70
C ILE A 41 -1.08 -8.27 -2.68
N ALA A 42 -1.16 -7.28 -3.59
CA ALA A 42 -0.22 -6.15 -3.62
C ALA A 42 -0.39 -5.09 -2.50
N ARG A 43 -1.12 -5.38 -1.42
CA ARG A 43 -1.34 -4.41 -0.32
C ARG A 43 -0.40 -4.59 0.88
N ALA A 44 0.44 -5.63 0.92
CA ALA A 44 1.23 -5.98 2.10
C ALA A 44 2.65 -5.38 2.15
N GLY A 45 3.07 -4.60 1.15
CA GLY A 45 4.41 -4.02 1.07
C GLY A 45 4.45 -2.55 0.66
N GLN A 46 3.32 -1.84 0.74
CA GLN A 46 3.35 -0.40 0.52
C GLN A 46 3.99 0.24 1.77
N PRO A 47 5.00 1.12 1.63
CA PRO A 47 5.44 1.97 2.75
C PRO A 47 4.19 2.62 3.37
N PRO A 48 4.16 2.92 4.69
CA PRO A 48 2.99 3.47 5.35
C PRO A 48 2.50 4.63 4.49
N GLN A 49 1.43 4.39 3.73
CA GLN A 49 1.04 5.34 2.70
C GLN A 49 0.68 6.59 3.47
N SER A 50 1.44 7.66 3.27
CA SER A 50 1.17 8.95 3.90
C SER A 50 -0.31 9.25 3.70
N LYS A 51 -0.98 9.88 4.67
CA LYS A 51 -2.44 10.05 4.59
C LYS A 51 -2.89 10.71 3.27
N TYR A 52 -2.02 11.54 2.69
CA TYR A 52 -2.17 12.08 1.34
C TYR A 52 -2.21 11.01 0.22
N ALA A 53 -1.31 10.02 0.23
CA ALA A 53 -1.32 8.92 -0.72
C ALA A 53 -2.59 8.05 -0.59
N GLN A 54 -3.04 7.81 0.65
CA GLN A 54 -4.33 7.13 0.88
C GLN A 54 -5.51 7.94 0.35
N LEU A 55 -5.48 9.26 0.53
CA LEU A 55 -6.51 10.16 -0.02
C LEU A 55 -6.55 10.12 -1.55
N LEU A 56 -5.39 10.14 -2.22
CA LEU A 56 -5.31 10.03 -3.68
C LEU A 56 -5.92 8.71 -4.16
N GLN A 57 -5.61 7.59 -3.51
CA GLN A 57 -6.20 6.30 -3.85
C GLN A 57 -7.73 6.30 -3.71
N VAL A 58 -8.27 6.87 -2.64
CA VAL A 58 -9.72 6.97 -2.44
C VAL A 58 -10.38 7.81 -3.53
N ILE A 59 -9.74 8.90 -3.98
CA ILE A 59 -10.25 9.73 -5.08
C ILE A 59 -10.31 8.96 -6.41
N GLU A 60 -9.28 8.16 -6.72
CA GLU A 60 -9.28 7.31 -7.91
C GLU A 60 -10.40 6.26 -7.88
N GLU A 61 -10.65 5.67 -6.72
CA GLU A 61 -11.73 4.69 -6.53
C GLU A 61 -13.12 5.33 -6.67
N ILE A 62 -13.34 6.50 -6.07
CA ILE A 62 -14.58 7.30 -6.23
C ILE A 62 -14.84 7.56 -7.70
N SER A 63 -13.81 7.97 -8.45
CA SER A 63 -13.93 8.32 -9.87
C SER A 63 -14.44 7.16 -10.75
N LYS A 64 -14.11 5.91 -10.37
CA LYS A 64 -14.55 4.69 -11.08
C LYS A 64 -16.02 4.37 -10.83
N ASP A 65 -16.56 4.71 -9.67
CA ASP A 65 -17.95 4.44 -9.29
C ASP A 65 -18.94 5.50 -9.84
N ILE A 66 -18.46 6.65 -10.34
CA ILE A 66 -19.30 7.74 -10.86
C ILE A 66 -20.17 7.29 -12.06
N ARG A 67 -19.56 6.77 -13.13
CA ARG A 67 -20.31 6.32 -14.32
C ARG A 67 -21.36 5.24 -14.00
N PRO A 68 -21.03 4.13 -13.30
CA PRO A 68 -22.02 3.11 -12.98
C PRO A 68 -23.10 3.60 -12.01
N SER A 69 -22.81 4.56 -11.14
CA SER A 69 -23.82 5.20 -10.28
C SER A 69 -24.87 5.96 -11.12
N TYR A 70 -24.43 6.75 -12.10
CA TYR A 70 -25.33 7.43 -13.03
C TYR A 70 -26.09 6.48 -13.97
N ALA A 71 -25.53 5.30 -14.25
CA ALA A 71 -26.23 4.24 -14.99
C ALA A 71 -27.30 3.49 -14.15
N GLY A 72 -27.54 3.91 -12.90
CA GLY A 72 -28.58 3.35 -12.04
C GLY A 72 -28.12 2.19 -11.14
N SER A 73 -26.81 1.92 -11.02
CA SER A 73 -26.30 0.89 -10.11
C SER A 73 -26.38 1.35 -8.65
N LYS A 74 -27.31 0.76 -7.89
CA LYS A 74 -27.49 1.04 -6.45
C LYS A 74 -26.20 0.77 -5.64
N ASN A 75 -25.48 -0.30 -5.97
CA ASN A 75 -24.24 -0.65 -5.26
C ASN A 75 -23.13 0.37 -5.53
N ALA A 76 -22.98 0.83 -6.77
CA ALA A 76 -22.00 1.87 -7.10
C ALA A 76 -22.36 3.20 -6.42
N ALA A 77 -23.63 3.56 -6.35
CA ALA A 77 -24.09 4.76 -5.64
C ALA A 77 -23.76 4.73 -4.15
N GLU A 78 -23.95 3.58 -3.48
CA GLU A 78 -23.60 3.43 -2.06
C GLU A 78 -22.09 3.45 -1.83
N ARG A 79 -21.31 2.81 -2.71
CA ARG A 79 -19.84 2.88 -2.68
C ARG A 79 -19.35 4.32 -2.86
N LEU A 80 -19.94 5.06 -3.80
CA LEU A 80 -19.61 6.45 -4.06
C LEU A 80 -19.86 7.33 -2.82
N LYS A 81 -21.02 7.19 -2.17
CA LYS A 81 -21.33 7.93 -0.91
C LYS A 81 -20.36 7.60 0.21
N ARG A 82 -20.01 6.31 0.38
CA ARG A 82 -19.05 5.85 1.40
C ARG A 82 -17.64 6.37 1.10
N GLY A 83 -17.21 6.31 -0.15
CA GLY A 83 -15.92 6.85 -0.59
C GLY A 83 -15.80 8.34 -0.30
N ILE A 84 -16.82 9.13 -0.65
CA ILE A 84 -16.86 10.58 -0.37
C ILE A 84 -16.78 10.87 1.14
N THR A 85 -17.52 10.11 1.96
CA THR A 85 -17.48 10.29 3.42
C THR A 85 -16.11 9.95 3.99
N ASN A 86 -15.50 8.85 3.53
CA ASN A 86 -14.16 8.44 3.94
C ASN A 86 -13.10 9.48 3.54
N ALA A 87 -13.15 9.97 2.30
CA ALA A 87 -12.25 11.02 1.82
C ALA A 87 -12.32 12.28 2.70
N ARG A 88 -13.52 12.69 3.14
CA ARG A 88 -13.69 13.84 4.04
C ARG A 88 -13.01 13.64 5.41
N ILE A 89 -13.03 12.42 5.95
CA ILE A 89 -12.35 12.09 7.21
C ILE A 89 -10.84 12.15 7.00
N LEU A 90 -10.34 11.49 5.95
CA LEU A 90 -8.91 11.48 5.61
C LEU A 90 -8.36 12.89 5.39
N VAL A 91 -9.09 13.79 4.74
CA VAL A 91 -8.68 15.19 4.58
C VAL A 91 -8.47 15.88 5.93
N ARG A 92 -9.36 15.66 6.91
CA ARG A 92 -9.20 16.22 8.26
C ARG A 92 -7.94 15.68 8.93
N GLU A 93 -7.69 14.39 8.79
CA GLU A 93 -6.50 13.75 9.36
C GLU A 93 -5.20 14.18 8.67
N CYS A 94 -5.23 14.45 7.36
CA CYS A 94 -4.11 14.99 6.58
C CYS A 94 -3.77 16.42 7.01
N LEU A 95 -4.78 17.26 7.24
CA LEU A 95 -4.58 18.63 7.71
C LEU A 95 -3.94 18.64 9.10
N ILE A 96 -4.46 17.84 10.03
CA ILE A 96 -3.91 17.72 11.39
C ILE A 96 -2.47 17.19 11.37
N GLU A 97 -2.18 16.20 10.52
CA GLU A 97 -0.82 15.66 10.37
C GLU A 97 0.14 16.72 9.83
N THR A 98 -0.27 17.45 8.79
CA THR A 98 0.53 18.54 8.21
C THR A 98 0.81 19.65 9.22
N GLU A 99 -0.20 20.03 10.01
CA GLU A 99 -0.07 21.00 11.09
C GLU A 99 0.85 20.55 12.23
N ARG A 100 0.98 19.24 12.47
CA ARG A 100 1.92 18.68 13.45
C ARG A 100 3.32 18.61 12.89
N SER A 101 3.49 18.17 11.65
CA SER A 101 4.77 18.12 10.96
C SER A 101 5.38 19.50 10.72
N ALA A 102 4.56 20.55 10.54
CA ALA A 102 5.04 21.93 10.42
C ALA A 102 5.44 22.57 11.76
N ARG A 103 5.12 21.94 12.89
CA ARG A 103 5.47 22.39 14.25
C ARG A 103 6.66 21.65 14.86
N GLN A 104 7.08 20.54 14.24
CA GLN A 104 8.33 19.82 14.56
C GLN A 104 9.49 20.41 13.74
#